data_AF-A0A379V0A6-F1
#
_entry.id   AF-A0A379V0A6-F1
#
_cell.length_a   1.000
_cell.length_b   1.000
_cell.length_c   1.000
_cell.angle_alpha   90.00
_cell.angle_beta   90.00
_cell.angle_gamma   90.00
#
_symmetry.space_group_name_H-M   'P 1'
#
loop_
_entity.id
_entity.type
_entity.pdbx_description
1 polymer ?
#
loop_
_entity_poly.entity_id
_entity_poly.type
_entity_poly.pdbx_seq_one_letter_code
_entity_poly.pdbx_strand_id
1 'polypeptide(L)'
;MVDQVKVAADEQAPAEQSLRRNLTNRHIQLIAIGGAIGTGLFMGSGKTISLAGPSIIFVYMIIGFMLFFVMRAMGELLLSNLEYKSFSDFASDLLGPWAGYFTGWTYWFCWVVTGMADVVAITAYAQFWFPGLSDWVASLAVVILLLSLNLATVKMFGEMEFWFAMVKIVAIVALIVVGLVMIAMPL
;
A
#
# COMPACT_ATOMS: atom_id res chain seq x y z
N MET A 1 37.05 21.86 -54.11
CA MET A 1 35.84 22.44 -54.75
C MET A 1 34.85 21.28 -54.80
N VAL A 2 33.89 21.09 -53.88
CA VAL A 2 33.09 22.02 -53.06
C VAL A 2 32.52 21.20 -51.87
N ASP A 3 32.61 21.79 -50.68
CA ASP A 3 31.74 21.78 -49.47
C ASP A 3 30.90 20.52 -49.11
N GLN A 4 31.06 19.90 -47.93
CA GLN A 4 30.50 20.33 -46.63
C GLN A 4 29.02 20.71 -46.67
N VAL A 5 28.14 19.75 -46.39
CA VAL A 5 26.95 20.00 -45.56
C VAL A 5 26.89 18.92 -44.48
N LYS A 6 26.86 19.44 -43.26
CA LYS A 6 26.87 18.80 -41.96
C LYS A 6 25.42 18.77 -41.44
N VAL A 7 25.16 17.81 -40.54
CA VAL A 7 24.09 17.76 -39.53
C VAL A 7 22.71 17.25 -39.98
N ALA A 8 22.35 16.06 -39.52
CA ALA A 8 21.32 15.82 -38.50
C ALA A 8 21.15 14.30 -38.38
N ALA A 9 21.74 13.67 -37.37
CA ALA A 9 21.18 13.47 -36.04
C ALA A 9 20.79 11.99 -35.93
N ASP A 10 21.66 11.27 -35.24
CA ASP A 10 21.46 9.93 -34.68
C ASP A 10 20.10 9.91 -33.95
N GLU A 11 19.07 9.30 -34.55
CA GLU A 11 17.83 8.99 -33.85
C GLU A 11 18.11 7.86 -32.84
N GLN A 12 18.71 8.25 -31.73
CA GLN A 12 18.74 7.48 -30.51
C GLN A 12 17.30 7.28 -30.06
N ALA A 13 16.74 6.11 -30.35
CA ALA A 13 15.57 5.60 -29.66
C ALA A 13 15.80 5.78 -28.14
N PRO A 14 14.85 6.36 -27.39
CA PRO A 14 15.06 6.62 -25.99
C PRO A 14 15.25 5.27 -25.29
N ALA A 15 16.45 5.05 -24.75
CA ALA A 15 16.76 3.91 -23.92
C ALA A 15 15.70 3.87 -22.81
N GLU A 16 14.85 2.83 -22.83
CA GLU A 16 13.97 2.54 -21.71
C GLU A 16 14.83 2.56 -20.45
N GLN A 17 14.57 3.53 -19.58
CA GLN A 17 15.21 3.65 -18.28
C GLN A 17 14.90 2.36 -17.53
N SER A 18 15.81 1.38 -17.61
CA SER A 18 15.66 0.11 -16.94
C SER A 18 15.60 0.43 -15.44
N LEU A 19 14.41 0.34 -14.85
CA LEU A 19 14.22 0.47 -13.41
C LEU A 19 15.20 -0.49 -12.75
N ARG A 20 16.18 0.04 -12.02
CA ARG A 20 17.19 -0.80 -11.36
C ARG A 20 16.45 -1.70 -10.37
N ARG A 21 16.33 -2.97 -10.72
CA ARG A 21 15.59 -3.99 -9.97
C ARG A 21 16.37 -4.38 -8.71
N ASN A 22 16.37 -3.49 -7.73
CA ASN A 22 17.12 -3.63 -6.48
C ASN A 22 16.31 -4.31 -5.35
N LEU A 23 15.02 -4.59 -5.58
CA LEU A 23 14.17 -5.30 -4.61
C LEU A 23 14.19 -6.81 -4.89
N THR A 24 14.57 -7.58 -3.87
CA THR A 24 14.53 -9.04 -3.91
C THR A 24 13.09 -9.52 -3.77
N ASN A 25 12.78 -10.76 -4.21
CA ASN A 25 11.43 -11.33 -4.06
C ASN A 25 10.93 -11.31 -2.62
N ARG A 26 11.83 -11.46 -1.63
CA ARG A 26 11.47 -11.37 -0.20
C ARG A 26 11.02 -9.96 0.20
N HIS A 27 11.71 -8.92 -0.29
CA HIS A 27 11.29 -7.54 -0.06
C HIS A 27 9.92 -7.28 -0.67
N ILE A 28 9.68 -7.72 -1.91
CA ILE A 28 8.41 -7.51 -2.60
C ILE A 28 7.24 -8.18 -1.86
N GLN A 29 7.43 -9.43 -1.40
CA GLN A 29 6.40 -10.14 -0.63
C GLN A 29 6.10 -9.46 0.70
N LEU A 30 7.11 -9.00 1.43
CA LEU A 30 6.92 -8.33 2.72
C LEU A 30 6.36 -6.93 2.57
N ILE A 31 6.68 -6.21 1.50
CA ILE A 31 6.01 -4.95 1.14
C ILE A 31 4.53 -5.22 0.88
N ALA A 32 4.19 -6.27 0.10
CA ALA A 32 2.80 -6.63 -0.16
C ALA A 32 2.03 -7.00 1.13
N ILE A 33 2.62 -7.83 1.99
CA ILE A 33 2.00 -8.21 3.28
C ILE A 33 1.93 -7.00 4.22
N GLY A 34 3.00 -6.22 4.33
CA GLY A 34 3.09 -5.05 5.20
C GLY A 34 2.20 -3.89 4.77
N GLY A 35 1.92 -3.77 3.47
CA GLY A 35 0.94 -2.85 2.90
C GLY A 35 -0.50 -3.32 3.12
N ALA A 36 -0.76 -4.63 3.03
CA ALA A 36 -2.07 -5.19 3.37
C ALA A 36 -2.40 -5.07 4.87
N ILE A 37 -1.39 -5.19 5.74
CA ILE A 37 -1.53 -4.99 7.17
C ILE A 37 -1.44 -3.49 7.49
N GLY A 38 -2.59 -2.83 7.50
CA GLY A 38 -2.68 -1.39 7.70
C GLY A 38 -3.39 -0.97 8.99
N THR A 39 -3.70 0.31 9.02
CA THR A 39 -4.53 0.98 10.03
C THR A 39 -5.92 0.36 10.14
N GLY A 40 -6.45 -0.21 9.06
CA GLY A 40 -7.69 -0.98 9.08
C GLY A 40 -7.68 -2.18 10.05
N LEU A 41 -6.56 -2.91 10.15
CA LEU A 41 -6.44 -4.04 11.08
C LEU A 41 -6.20 -3.58 12.51
N PHE A 42 -5.40 -2.54 12.74
CA PHE A 42 -5.02 -2.13 14.09
C PHE A 42 -5.99 -1.14 14.75
N MET A 43 -6.42 -0.12 14.01
CA MET A 43 -7.35 0.91 14.51
C MET A 43 -8.79 0.58 14.13
N GLY A 44 -9.03 0.11 12.90
CA GLY A 44 -10.37 -0.18 12.40
C GLY A 44 -11.02 -1.40 13.04
N SER A 45 -10.25 -2.47 13.26
CA SER A 45 -10.79 -3.74 13.76
C SER A 45 -11.48 -3.60 15.11
N GLY A 46 -10.95 -2.80 16.05
CA GLY A 46 -11.56 -2.63 17.37
C GLY A 46 -13.01 -2.15 17.29
N LYS A 47 -13.29 -1.18 16.40
CA LYS A 47 -14.66 -0.70 16.18
C LYS A 47 -15.52 -1.75 15.49
N THR A 48 -15.00 -2.43 14.47
CA THR A 48 -15.74 -3.51 13.79
C THR A 48 -16.04 -4.67 14.73
N ILE A 49 -15.10 -5.06 15.61
CA ILE A 49 -15.28 -6.10 16.63
C ILE A 49 -16.34 -5.67 17.64
N SER A 50 -16.33 -4.41 18.08
CA SER A 50 -17.36 -3.90 19.01
C SER A 50 -18.77 -3.96 18.43
N LEU A 51 -18.90 -3.82 17.11
CA LEU A 51 -20.20 -3.83 16.41
C LEU A 51 -20.65 -5.24 16.02
N ALA A 52 -19.75 -6.07 15.49
CA ALA A 52 -20.07 -7.41 15.00
C ALA A 52 -19.94 -8.51 16.07
N GLY A 53 -19.21 -8.24 17.16
CA GLY A 53 -18.90 -9.23 18.19
C GLY A 53 -18.12 -10.43 17.62
N PRO A 54 -18.29 -11.64 18.18
CA PRO A 54 -17.61 -12.86 17.74
C PRO A 54 -17.89 -13.23 16.26
N SER A 55 -18.98 -12.72 15.69
CA SER A 55 -19.37 -13.01 14.31
C SER A 55 -18.47 -12.35 13.25
N ILE A 56 -17.58 -11.44 13.65
CA ILE A 56 -16.63 -10.77 12.76
C ILE A 56 -15.75 -11.76 11.96
N ILE A 57 -15.48 -12.94 12.52
CA ILE A 57 -14.72 -14.00 11.85
C ILE A 57 -15.42 -14.42 10.55
N PHE A 58 -16.75 -14.57 10.57
CA PHE A 58 -17.51 -14.91 9.37
C PHE A 58 -17.51 -13.76 8.35
N VAL A 59 -17.60 -12.52 8.82
CA VAL A 59 -17.53 -11.33 7.96
C VAL A 59 -16.20 -11.28 7.21
N TYR A 60 -15.08 -11.43 7.93
CA TYR A 60 -13.75 -11.44 7.31
C TYR A 60 -13.51 -12.68 6.43
N MET A 61 -14.09 -13.84 6.78
CA MET A 61 -13.98 -15.04 5.95
C MET A 61 -14.68 -14.85 4.59
N ILE A 62 -15.90 -14.31 4.58
CA ILE A 62 -16.67 -14.08 3.35
C ILE A 62 -15.99 -13.01 2.48
N ILE A 63 -15.61 -11.88 3.08
CA ILE A 63 -14.94 -10.79 2.36
C ILE A 63 -13.59 -11.26 1.82
N GLY A 64 -12.79 -11.94 2.66
CA GLY A 64 -11.47 -12.47 2.26
C GLY A 64 -11.57 -13.50 1.12
N PHE A 65 -12.59 -14.37 1.18
CA PHE A 65 -12.86 -15.32 0.10
C PHE A 65 -13.16 -14.62 -1.22
N MET A 66 -14.03 -13.61 -1.23
CA MET A 66 -14.34 -12.86 -2.45
C MET A 66 -13.12 -12.07 -2.96
N LEU A 67 -12.38 -11.41 -2.07
CA LEU A 67 -11.16 -10.67 -2.44
C LEU A 67 -10.08 -11.59 -3.03
N PHE A 68 -9.97 -12.83 -2.55
CA PHE A 68 -9.05 -13.81 -3.12
C PHE A 68 -9.33 -14.07 -4.61
N PHE A 69 -10.59 -14.26 -5.00
CA PHE A 69 -10.94 -14.46 -6.41
C PHE A 69 -10.66 -13.22 -7.26
N VAL A 70 -10.98 -12.03 -6.75
CA VAL A 70 -10.70 -10.76 -7.45
C VAL A 70 -9.20 -10.60 -7.70
N MET A 71 -8.38 -10.77 -6.65
CA MET A 71 -6.92 -10.65 -6.78
C MET A 71 -6.32 -11.72 -7.69
N ARG A 72 -6.88 -12.94 -7.66
CA ARG A 72 -6.46 -14.04 -8.53
C ARG A 72 -6.75 -13.71 -10.01
N ALA A 73 -7.97 -13.28 -10.31
CA ALA A 73 -8.37 -12.89 -11.66
C ALA A 73 -7.55 -11.70 -12.18
N MET A 74 -7.33 -10.69 -11.34
CA MET A 74 -6.47 -9.54 -11.69
C MET A 74 -5.02 -9.96 -11.97
N GLY A 75 -4.48 -10.89 -11.18
CA GLY A 75 -3.13 -11.41 -11.41
C GLY A 75 -3.00 -12.17 -12.73
N GLU A 76 -4.01 -12.97 -13.10
CA GLU A 76 -4.04 -13.68 -14.38
C GLU A 76 -4.16 -12.72 -15.57
N LEU A 77 -4.91 -11.63 -15.41
CA LEU A 77 -5.09 -10.60 -16.43
C LEU A 77 -3.82 -9.78 -16.66
N LEU A 78 -3.07 -9.46 -15.60
CA LEU A 78 -1.75 -8.82 -15.75
C LEU A 78 -0.69 -9.74 -16.38
N LEU A 79 -0.86 -11.06 -16.26
CA LEU A 79 0.04 -12.03 -16.88
C LEU A 79 -0.34 -12.37 -18.33
N SER A 80 -1.58 -12.10 -18.75
CA SER A 80 -2.03 -12.38 -20.11
C SER A 80 -1.52 -11.36 -21.13
N ASN A 81 -1.32 -10.11 -20.72
CA ASN A 81 -0.69 -9.06 -21.52
C ASN A 81 0.26 -8.21 -20.67
N LEU A 82 1.56 -8.35 -20.94
CA LEU A 82 2.62 -7.63 -20.22
C LEU A 82 2.72 -6.15 -20.59
N GLU A 83 1.97 -5.69 -21.60
CA GLU A 83 1.86 -4.26 -21.90
C GLU A 83 1.00 -3.51 -20.87
N TYR A 84 0.15 -4.21 -20.12
CA TYR A 84 -0.59 -3.62 -19.01
C TYR A 84 0.36 -3.30 -17.86
N LYS A 85 0.58 -2.01 -17.62
CA LYS A 85 1.43 -1.51 -16.52
C LYS A 85 0.60 -1.10 -15.31
N SER A 86 -0.71 -0.85 -15.50
CA SER A 86 -1.64 -0.43 -14.46
C SER A 86 -3.02 -1.06 -14.61
N PHE A 87 -3.82 -1.02 -13.53
CA PHE A 87 -5.21 -1.48 -13.57
C PHE A 87 -6.10 -0.64 -14.50
N SER A 88 -5.75 0.63 -14.68
CA SER A 88 -6.45 1.53 -15.60
C SER A 88 -6.23 1.12 -17.06
N ASP A 89 -5.07 0.53 -17.38
CA ASP A 89 -4.69 0.20 -18.76
C ASP A 89 -5.58 -0.91 -19.30
N PHE A 90 -5.72 -2.00 -18.54
CA PHE A 90 -6.60 -3.09 -18.97
C PHE A 90 -8.08 -2.73 -18.87
N ALA A 91 -8.47 -1.86 -17.92
CA ALA A 91 -9.85 -1.38 -17.86
C ALA A 91 -10.19 -0.56 -19.11
N SER A 92 -9.24 0.26 -19.58
CA SER A 92 -9.38 1.00 -20.83
C SER A 92 -9.45 0.09 -22.05
N ASP A 93 -8.63 -0.96 -22.09
CA ASP A 93 -8.56 -1.88 -23.24
C ASP A 93 -9.78 -2.81 -23.31
N LEU A 94 -10.21 -3.38 -22.17
CA LEU A 94 -11.29 -4.37 -22.13
C LEU A 94 -12.70 -3.77 -22.08
N LEU A 95 -12.88 -2.62 -21.42
CA LEU A 95 -14.19 -1.99 -21.20
C LEU A 95 -14.35 -0.66 -21.93
N GLY A 96 -13.26 -0.15 -22.52
CA GLY A 96 -13.21 1.09 -23.29
C GLY A 96 -12.62 2.28 -22.53
N PRO A 97 -12.29 3.37 -23.23
CA PRO A 97 -11.52 4.51 -22.67
C PRO A 97 -12.15 5.19 -21.45
N TRP A 98 -13.49 5.25 -21.42
CA TRP A 98 -14.26 5.80 -20.30
C TRP A 98 -14.05 5.03 -18.98
N ALA A 99 -13.93 3.70 -19.06
CA ALA A 99 -13.72 2.84 -17.90
C ALA A 99 -12.31 3.06 -17.34
N GLY A 100 -11.30 3.15 -18.23
CA GLY A 100 -9.93 3.52 -17.84
C GLY A 100 -9.90 4.86 -17.09
N TYR A 101 -10.51 5.91 -17.64
CA TYR A 101 -10.59 7.21 -16.98
C TYR A 101 -11.25 7.13 -15.59
N PHE A 102 -12.40 6.47 -15.49
CA PHE A 102 -13.12 6.32 -14.23
C PHE A 102 -12.32 5.54 -13.19
N THR A 103 -11.71 4.42 -13.58
CA THR A 103 -10.86 3.59 -12.72
C THR A 103 -9.62 4.36 -12.26
N GLY A 104 -8.98 5.13 -13.14
CA GLY A 104 -7.83 5.97 -12.79
C GLY A 104 -8.17 7.02 -11.73
N TRP A 105 -9.27 7.75 -11.91
CA TRP A 105 -9.72 8.74 -10.91
C TRP A 105 -10.16 8.11 -9.59
N THR A 106 -10.88 6.99 -9.65
CA THR A 106 -11.29 6.24 -8.46
C THR A 106 -10.08 5.75 -7.68
N TYR A 107 -9.06 5.26 -8.39
CA TYR A 107 -7.81 4.82 -7.81
C TYR A 107 -7.08 5.97 -7.11
N TRP A 108 -6.94 7.12 -7.77
CA TRP A 108 -6.33 8.30 -7.16
C TRP A 108 -7.09 8.75 -5.90
N PHE A 109 -8.42 8.82 -5.97
CA PHE A 109 -9.24 9.19 -4.81
C PHE A 109 -9.11 8.20 -3.66
N CYS A 110 -9.07 6.90 -3.96
CA CYS A 110 -8.82 5.85 -2.97
C CYS A 110 -7.50 6.09 -2.23
N TRP A 111 -6.43 6.42 -2.95
CA TRP A 111 -5.13 6.73 -2.32
C TRP A 111 -5.16 7.98 -1.45
N VAL A 112 -5.87 9.04 -1.87
CA VAL A 112 -6.05 10.24 -1.05
C VAL A 112 -6.77 9.92 0.25
N VAL A 113 -7.89 9.18 0.17
CA VAL A 113 -8.67 8.77 1.35
C VAL A 113 -7.86 7.86 2.28
N THR A 114 -7.14 6.88 1.72
CA THR A 114 -6.27 6.00 2.51
C THR A 114 -5.15 6.79 3.20
N GLY A 115 -4.51 7.72 2.51
CA GLY A 115 -3.48 8.59 3.11
C GLY A 115 -4.03 9.43 4.26
N MET A 116 -5.24 9.97 4.13
CA MET A 116 -5.91 10.67 5.23
C MET A 116 -6.23 9.74 6.40
N ALA A 117 -6.72 8.53 6.14
CA ALA A 117 -7.00 7.54 7.17
C ALA A 117 -5.74 7.16 7.96
N ASP A 118 -4.59 7.03 7.28
CA ASP A 118 -3.32 6.73 7.93
C ASP A 118 -2.82 7.88 8.80
N VAL A 119 -2.94 9.14 8.34
CA VAL A 119 -2.60 10.31 9.17
C VAL A 119 -3.48 10.38 10.42
N VAL A 120 -4.79 10.16 10.28
CA VAL A 120 -5.71 10.13 11.42
C VAL A 120 -5.32 9.04 12.42
N ALA A 121 -4.96 7.85 11.94
CA ALA A 121 -4.55 6.76 12.82
C ALA A 121 -3.25 7.06 13.57
N ILE A 122 -2.23 7.60 12.87
CA ILE A 122 -0.95 7.95 13.49
C ILE A 122 -1.16 9.06 14.54
N THR A 123 -1.94 10.09 14.22
CA THR A 123 -2.27 11.17 15.17
C THR A 123 -3.01 10.64 16.40
N ALA A 124 -3.99 9.74 16.22
CA ALA A 124 -4.71 9.13 17.34
C ALA A 124 -3.78 8.30 18.24
N TYR A 125 -2.87 7.52 17.66
CA TYR A 125 -1.86 6.80 18.44
C TYR A 125 -0.88 7.75 19.13
N ALA A 126 -0.44 8.81 18.47
CA ALA A 126 0.46 9.80 19.07
C ALA A 126 -0.18 10.47 20.29
N GLN A 127 -1.46 10.80 20.24
CA GLN A 127 -2.20 11.37 21.37
C GLN A 127 -2.40 10.38 22.53
N PHE A 128 -2.55 9.09 22.23
CA PHE A 128 -2.62 8.07 23.28
C PHE A 128 -1.37 8.08 24.17
N TRP A 129 -0.19 8.25 23.58
CA TRP A 129 1.09 8.34 24.30
C TRP A 129 1.42 9.75 24.80
N PHE A 130 1.00 10.78 24.07
CA PHE A 130 1.23 12.19 24.39
C PHE A 130 -0.10 12.98 24.41
N PRO A 131 -0.88 12.91 25.51
CA PRO A 131 -2.22 13.51 25.57
C PRO A 131 -2.25 15.03 25.43
N GLY A 132 -1.13 15.72 25.70
CA GLY A 132 -1.02 17.16 25.54
C GLY A 132 -0.73 17.63 24.10
N LEU A 133 -0.59 16.70 23.16
CA LEU A 133 -0.20 17.00 21.78
C LEU A 133 -1.43 17.32 20.92
N SER A 134 -1.43 18.50 20.30
CA SER A 134 -2.55 18.98 19.49
C SER A 134 -2.65 18.25 18.14
N ASP A 135 -3.87 17.91 17.72
CA ASP A 135 -4.17 17.15 16.49
C ASP A 135 -3.51 17.74 15.23
N TRP A 136 -3.57 19.06 15.07
CA TRP A 136 -3.06 19.72 13.87
C TRP A 136 -1.52 19.66 13.83
N VAL A 137 -0.86 19.73 14.99
CA VAL A 137 0.60 19.63 15.10
C VAL A 137 1.06 18.22 14.78
N ALA A 138 0.41 17.20 15.35
CA ALA A 138 0.70 15.80 15.05
C ALA A 138 0.51 15.51 13.55
N SER A 139 -0.64 15.90 13.00
CA SER A 139 -0.98 15.61 11.60
C SER A 139 0.00 16.29 10.64
N LEU A 140 0.37 17.55 10.90
CA LEU A 140 1.36 18.26 10.10
C LEU A 140 2.76 17.63 10.21
N ALA A 141 3.18 17.24 11.41
CA ALA A 141 4.46 16.57 11.63
C ALA A 141 4.54 15.23 10.88
N VAL A 142 3.46 14.44 10.89
CA VAL A 142 3.36 13.18 10.14
C VAL A 142 3.49 13.42 8.65
N VAL A 143 2.76 14.40 8.10
CA VAL A 143 2.84 14.71 6.66
C VAL A 143 4.24 15.16 6.26
N ILE A 144 4.88 16.03 7.05
CA ILE A 144 6.26 16.48 6.79
C ILE A 144 7.25 15.30 6.85
N LEU A 145 7.09 14.42 7.83
CA LEU A 145 7.91 13.22 7.96
C LEU A 145 7.75 12.30 6.74
N LEU A 146 6.51 12.00 6.35
CA LEU A 146 6.23 11.15 5.18
C LEU A 146 6.76 11.77 3.89
N LEU A 147 6.61 13.09 3.71
CA LEU A 147 7.17 13.80 2.56
C LEU A 147 8.70 13.72 2.55
N SER A 148 9.33 13.89 3.72
CA SER A 148 10.80 13.78 3.85
C SER A 148 11.29 12.36 3.53
N LEU A 149 10.56 11.34 3.97
CA LEU A 149 10.85 9.95 3.65
C LEU A 149 10.61 9.63 2.16
N ASN A 150 9.61 10.25 1.53
CA ASN A 150 9.34 10.10 0.10
C ASN A 150 10.48 10.66 -0.77
N LEU A 151 11.20 11.67 -0.28
CA LEU A 151 12.40 12.22 -0.92
C LEU A 151 13.66 11.35 -0.72
N ALA A 152 13.61 10.37 0.19
CA ALA A 152 14.73 9.46 0.42
C ALA A 152 14.89 8.42 -0.71
N THR A 153 16.07 7.86 -0.86
CA THR A 153 16.40 6.94 -1.96
C THR A 153 15.53 5.67 -1.91
N VAL A 154 14.98 5.25 -3.05
CA VAL A 154 14.12 4.05 -3.21
C VAL A 154 14.66 2.77 -2.57
N LYS A 155 15.99 2.61 -2.45
CA LYS A 155 16.59 1.46 -1.76
C LYS A 155 16.34 1.50 -0.25
N MET A 156 16.52 2.67 0.38
CA MET A 156 16.25 2.83 1.81
C MET A 156 14.77 2.65 2.11
N PHE A 157 13.89 3.10 1.20
CA PHE A 157 12.45 2.91 1.34
C PHE A 157 12.08 1.43 1.44
N GLY A 158 12.58 0.59 0.52
CA GLY A 158 12.29 -0.85 0.54
C GLY A 158 12.82 -1.57 1.79
N GLU A 159 13.98 -1.17 2.30
CA GLU A 159 14.51 -1.72 3.56
C GLU A 159 13.68 -1.25 4.78
N MET A 160 13.26 0.02 4.83
CA MET A 160 12.39 0.54 5.89
C MET A 160 11.03 -0.16 5.91
N GLU A 161 10.39 -0.35 4.75
CA GLU A 161 9.11 -1.07 4.68
C GLU A 161 9.24 -2.53 5.11
N PHE A 162 10.34 -3.20 4.76
CA PHE A 162 10.63 -4.55 5.24
C PHE A 162 10.66 -4.59 6.78
N TRP A 163 11.36 -3.66 7.41
CA TRP A 163 11.44 -3.59 8.88
C TRP A 163 10.09 -3.25 9.51
N PHE A 164 9.34 -2.29 8.94
CA PHE A 164 8.01 -1.95 9.44
C PHE A 164 7.01 -3.12 9.29
N ALA A 165 7.06 -3.86 8.18
CA ALA A 165 6.25 -5.06 8.00
C ALA A 165 6.59 -6.12 9.06
N MET A 166 7.88 -6.32 9.37
CA MET A 166 8.32 -7.25 10.41
C MET A 166 7.74 -6.88 11.78
N VAL A 167 7.82 -5.60 12.18
CA VAL A 167 7.26 -5.12 13.45
C VAL A 167 5.75 -5.37 13.53
N LYS A 168 5.01 -5.10 12.45
CA LYS A 168 3.57 -5.35 12.38
C LYS A 168 3.23 -6.83 12.57
N ILE A 169 3.97 -7.73 11.92
CA ILE A 169 3.75 -9.19 12.03
C ILE A 169 4.03 -9.65 13.47
N VAL A 170 5.15 -9.22 14.06
CA VAL A 170 5.48 -9.55 15.45
C VAL A 170 4.40 -9.05 16.42
N ALA A 171 3.88 -7.84 16.20
CA ALA A 171 2.81 -7.28 17.02
C ALA A 171 1.51 -8.13 16.94
N ILE A 172 1.12 -8.60 15.75
CA ILE A 172 -0.04 -9.48 15.60
C ILE A 172 0.17 -10.80 16.34
N VAL A 173 1.33 -11.43 16.18
CA VAL A 173 1.65 -12.70 16.86
C VAL A 173 1.61 -12.50 18.38
N ALA A 174 2.19 -11.40 18.89
CA ALA A 174 2.15 -11.06 20.30
C ALA A 174 0.72 -10.87 20.80
N LEU A 175 -0.14 -10.14 20.06
CA LEU A 175 -1.55 -9.94 20.41
C LEU A 175 -2.32 -11.27 20.46
N ILE A 176 -2.08 -12.19 19.53
CA ILE A 176 -2.71 -13.53 19.54
C ILE A 176 -2.26 -14.31 20.78
N VAL A 177 -0.97 -14.35 21.07
CA VAL A 177 -0.43 -15.06 22.24
C VAL A 177 -0.99 -14.50 23.54
N VAL A 178 -0.96 -13.17 23.70
CA VAL A 178 -1.54 -12.51 24.89
C VAL A 178 -3.03 -12.80 25.01
N GLY A 179 -3.78 -12.72 23.89
CA GLY A 179 -5.20 -13.05 23.87
C GLY A 179 -5.48 -14.50 24.31
N LEU A 180 -4.70 -15.47 23.82
CA LEU A 180 -4.81 -16.87 24.23
C LEU A 180 -4.48 -17.06 25.71
N VAL A 181 -3.45 -16.38 26.22
CA VAL A 181 -3.08 -16.42 27.65
C VAL A 181 -4.21 -15.86 28.50
N MET A 182 -4.82 -14.74 28.11
CA MET A 182 -5.96 -14.15 28.82
C MET A 182 -7.20 -15.06 28.83
N ILE A 183 -7.41 -15.85 27.78
CA ILE A 183 -8.50 -16.85 27.75
C ILE A 183 -8.17 -18.04 28.65
N ALA A 184 -6.91 -18.49 28.66
CA ALA A 184 -6.48 -19.67 29.40
C ALA A 184 -6.30 -19.42 30.90
N MET A 185 -5.94 -18.20 31.31
CA MET A 185 -5.90 -17.75 32.70
C MET A 185 -7.12 -16.86 32.98
N PRO A 186 -8.26 -17.44 33.39
CA PRO A 186 -9.35 -16.62 33.89
C PRO A 186 -8.87 -15.90 35.15
N LEU A 187 -8.65 -14.59 35.04
CA LEU A 187 -8.42 -13.66 36.16
C LEU A 187 -9.73 -13.35 36.88
#